data_AF-A0A1B6CUK3-F1
#
_entry.id   AF-A0A1B6CUK3-F1
#
_cell.length_a   1.000
_cell.length_b   1.000
_cell.length_c   1.000
_cell.angle_alpha   90.00
_cell.angle_beta   90.00
_cell.angle_gamma   90.00
#
_symmetry.space_group_name_H-M   'P 1'
#
loop_
_entity.id
_entity.type
_entity.pdbx_description
1 polymer ?
#
loop_
_entity_poly.entity_id
_entity_poly.type
_entity_poly.pdbx_seq_one_letter_code
_entity_poly.pdbx_strand_id
1 'polypeptide(L)'
;MVGERKKKYTSGEGALYWSRHTAMRKLQLTLKDFRRLCILKGIYPREPRHRKRAQKGSTAITTLYQKKDIQFLMHEPIIWKLREMKVHFRKMGRAQGMGDYKKLNYLKKKYPSLTLDTIVKERYPTFIDALRDLDDCLTLCFLFSTFPTLPNLPRDQSYLCRRLTIEFMHAVIAARALRKVFVSIKGYYFQVELKGQTITWIMPHQYCFEPQAKSEVDFRIMSTFAQFYTVLLGFVNFRLYHGLNLFYPPKFIHLEVSDKKNNKLIDEDGFVSEKIAALNTPIARTNTDSGEPEDEIMLDSFPMTEDPAKIEEAKVEADKITRLKTLFQGLRIFLNREVPREPLVFALRCFGAEVSWDKLLFVGATFDETDETITHQIVDRPNMNTQYISRYYIQPQWVFDSINKRELQAVEKYLIGCVLPPHLSPFVDPTKTEHYMPSEESTMNDPSLLKEMEAQDEDDEESIEEESEKKLNDTSGNLSSEEKDEDEDDDDDDDQEISDLEEKNEQDAVKQSKRAAMNVRAGKIMKEDPAFKKHEEYQELKLREKLIHKKHRKLYQSMMKGRMDRLKDKKLLIKKRNIADQNKMDLRTNT
;
A
#
# COMPACT_ATOMS: atom_id res chain seq x y z
N MET A 1 39.07 44.42 -13.38
CA MET A 1 39.00 44.11 -11.93
C MET A 1 38.68 42.63 -11.77
N VAL A 2 39.66 41.82 -11.35
CA VAL A 2 39.42 40.41 -11.03
C VAL A 2 38.79 40.38 -9.64
N GLY A 3 37.52 39.96 -9.55
CA GLY A 3 36.82 39.88 -8.25
C GLY A 3 37.53 38.94 -7.28
N GLU A 4 37.40 39.20 -5.97
CA GLU A 4 37.99 38.37 -4.92
C GLU A 4 37.59 36.88 -5.08
N ARG A 5 38.58 35.99 -5.00
CA ARG A 5 38.35 34.54 -5.11
C ARG A 5 37.40 34.08 -4.01
N LYS A 6 36.27 33.50 -4.41
CA LYS A 6 35.28 32.94 -3.46
C LYS A 6 35.92 31.84 -2.62
N LYS A 7 35.68 31.89 -1.29
CA LYS A 7 36.17 30.86 -0.36
C LYS A 7 35.55 29.50 -0.71
N LYS A 8 36.32 28.42 -0.58
CA LYS A 8 35.84 27.05 -0.87
C LYS A 8 34.58 26.73 -0.05
N TYR A 9 33.64 26.02 -0.66
CA TYR A 9 32.35 25.60 -0.07
C TYR A 9 31.40 26.75 0.32
N THR A 10 31.67 27.99 -0.09
CA THR A 10 30.71 29.11 0.10
C THR A 10 29.60 29.13 -0.95
N SER A 11 29.82 28.49 -2.09
CA SER A 11 28.85 28.33 -3.16
C SER A 11 28.70 26.86 -3.55
N GLY A 12 27.57 26.54 -4.17
CA GLY A 12 27.23 25.17 -4.60
C GLY A 12 26.78 24.28 -3.44
N GLU A 13 26.95 22.97 -3.59
CA GLU A 13 26.43 21.97 -2.65
C GLU A 13 26.95 22.13 -1.22
N GLY A 14 28.20 22.58 -1.04
CA GLY A 14 28.78 22.84 0.28
C GLY A 14 28.07 23.93 1.10
N ALA A 15 27.31 24.81 0.45
CA ALA A 15 26.53 25.86 1.10
C ALA A 15 25.04 25.52 1.23
N LEU A 16 24.54 24.60 0.40
CA LEU A 16 23.12 24.21 0.35
C LEU A 16 22.73 23.25 1.47
N TYR A 17 23.68 22.45 1.97
CA TYR A 17 23.39 21.41 2.96
C TYR A 17 24.03 21.72 4.31
N TRP A 18 23.32 21.35 5.37
CA TRP A 18 23.79 21.35 6.74
C TRP A 18 23.74 19.93 7.31
N SER A 19 24.76 19.56 8.09
CA SER A 19 24.73 18.31 8.85
C SER A 19 23.75 18.42 10.02
N ARG A 20 23.21 17.28 10.46
CA ARG A 20 22.32 17.21 11.63
C ARG A 20 22.88 17.96 12.85
N HIS A 21 24.17 17.79 13.14
CA HIS A 21 24.83 18.47 14.26
C HIS A 21 24.85 19.99 14.09
N THR A 22 25.11 20.49 12.87
CA THR A 22 25.06 21.93 12.60
C THR A 22 23.64 22.50 12.69
N ALA A 23 22.63 21.76 12.19
CA ALA A 23 21.23 22.16 12.27
C ALA A 23 20.75 22.26 13.73
N MET A 24 21.04 21.24 14.56
CA MET A 24 20.70 21.25 15.99
C MET A 24 21.35 22.43 16.73
N ARG A 25 22.63 22.71 16.45
CA ARG A 25 23.35 23.83 17.06
C ARG A 25 22.76 25.18 16.67
N LYS A 26 22.33 25.33 15.41
CA LYS A 26 21.68 26.57 14.92
C LYS A 26 20.31 26.79 15.53
N LEU A 27 19.49 25.75 15.64
CA LEU A 27 18.16 25.83 16.25
C LEU A 27 18.19 25.88 17.79
N GLN A 28 19.32 25.54 18.40
CA GLN A 28 19.51 25.42 19.85
C GLN A 28 18.53 24.42 20.50
N LEU A 29 18.28 23.31 19.80
CA LEU A 29 17.37 22.25 20.24
C LEU A 29 18.14 20.99 20.65
N THR A 30 17.52 20.19 21.51
CA THR A 30 18.02 18.84 21.82
C THR A 30 17.75 17.90 20.63
N LEU A 31 18.44 16.77 20.55
CA LEU A 31 18.21 15.80 19.47
C LEU A 31 16.76 15.28 19.44
N LYS A 32 16.15 15.06 20.61
CA LYS A 32 14.75 14.61 20.73
C LYS A 32 13.78 15.66 20.18
N ASP A 33 13.96 16.92 20.58
CA ASP A 33 13.09 18.01 20.15
C ASP A 33 13.29 18.35 18.67
N PHE A 34 14.54 18.26 18.19
CA PHE A 34 14.86 18.43 16.77
C PHE A 34 14.17 17.37 15.90
N ARG A 35 14.28 16.08 16.26
CA ARG A 35 13.57 14.99 15.55
C ARG A 35 12.06 15.21 15.55
N ARG A 36 11.48 15.53 16.70
CA ARG A 36 10.04 15.83 16.82
C ARG A 36 9.63 16.98 15.91
N LEU A 37 10.39 18.08 15.89
CA LEU A 37 10.09 19.23 15.05
C LEU A 37 10.19 18.88 13.55
N CYS A 38 11.22 18.14 13.15
CA CYS A 38 11.37 17.67 11.77
C CYS A 38 10.17 16.80 11.33
N ILE A 39 9.70 15.91 12.20
CA ILE A 39 8.53 15.05 11.93
C ILE A 39 7.26 15.88 11.77
N LEU A 40 6.99 16.78 12.71
CA LEU A 40 5.77 17.62 12.68
C LEU A 40 5.70 18.48 11.42
N LYS A 41 6.83 19.01 10.95
CA LYS A 41 6.90 19.82 9.73
C LYS A 41 7.15 19.05 8.43
N GLY A 42 7.43 17.75 8.51
CA GLY A 42 7.73 16.94 7.32
C GLY A 42 9.07 17.29 6.66
N ILE A 43 10.10 17.62 7.45
CA ILE A 43 11.45 17.88 6.94
C ILE A 43 12.27 16.60 7.04
N TYR A 44 12.70 16.12 5.87
CA TYR A 44 13.43 14.87 5.73
C TYR A 44 14.90 15.11 5.40
N PRO A 45 15.81 14.22 5.81
CA PRO A 45 17.18 14.25 5.33
C PRO A 45 17.22 14.07 3.81
N ARG A 46 18.19 14.71 3.15
CA ARG A 46 18.36 14.69 1.69
C ARG A 46 19.77 14.25 1.34
N GLU A 47 19.88 13.40 0.32
CA GLU A 47 21.16 12.98 -0.23
C GLU A 47 21.60 13.91 -1.36
N PRO A 48 22.76 14.59 -1.23
CA PRO A 48 23.30 15.45 -2.28
C PRO A 48 23.91 14.63 -3.42
N ARG A 49 23.95 15.19 -4.64
CA ARG A 49 24.59 14.54 -5.79
C ARG A 49 26.09 14.30 -5.56
N HIS A 50 26.81 15.28 -4.99
CA HIS A 50 28.22 15.12 -4.63
C HIS A 50 28.46 15.27 -3.12
N ARG A 51 28.34 14.15 -2.40
CA ARG A 51 28.54 14.06 -0.94
C ARG A 51 29.81 14.72 -0.43
N LYS A 52 30.96 14.47 -1.06
CA LYS A 52 32.26 15.05 -0.66
C LYS A 52 32.22 16.59 -0.67
N ARG A 53 31.56 17.20 -1.65
CA ARG A 53 31.44 18.67 -1.76
C ARG A 53 30.49 19.22 -0.71
N ALA A 54 29.35 18.55 -0.48
CA ALA A 54 28.38 18.93 0.54
C ALA A 54 28.95 18.85 1.98
N GLN A 55 29.81 17.86 2.24
CA GLN A 55 30.42 17.64 3.55
C GLN A 55 31.80 18.30 3.72
N LYS A 56 32.13 19.27 2.86
CA LYS A 56 33.39 20.04 2.93
C LYS A 56 34.65 19.15 2.92
N GLY A 57 34.64 18.10 2.11
CA GLY A 57 35.76 17.17 1.94
C GLY A 57 35.63 15.86 2.72
N SER A 58 34.67 15.74 3.66
CA SER A 58 34.46 14.47 4.38
C SER A 58 33.81 13.41 3.48
N THR A 59 34.22 12.16 3.65
CA THR A 59 33.65 10.97 2.99
C THR A 59 32.61 10.27 3.87
N ALA A 60 32.37 10.76 5.09
CA ALA A 60 31.62 10.02 6.09
C ALA A 60 30.09 9.94 5.83
N ILE A 61 29.54 8.84 6.34
CA ILE A 61 28.16 8.46 6.67
C ILE A 61 27.18 9.50 7.28
N THR A 62 27.27 10.81 7.03
CA THR A 62 26.44 11.79 7.78
C THR A 62 25.10 12.13 7.12
N THR A 63 24.06 12.25 7.95
CA THR A 63 22.73 12.74 7.55
C THR A 63 22.76 14.25 7.32
N LEU A 64 22.34 14.68 6.13
CA LEU A 64 22.32 16.07 5.69
C LEU A 64 20.88 16.56 5.52
N TYR A 65 20.66 17.84 5.83
CA TYR A 65 19.41 18.56 5.62
C TYR A 65 19.67 19.75 4.71
N GLN A 66 18.65 20.20 3.98
CA GLN A 66 18.79 21.44 3.22
C GLN A 66 18.80 22.64 4.17
N LYS A 67 19.69 23.58 3.89
CA LYS A 67 19.83 24.83 4.66
C LYS A 67 18.53 25.64 4.66
N LYS A 68 17.83 25.67 3.52
CA LYS A 68 16.55 26.40 3.35
C LYS A 68 15.50 25.88 4.35
N ASP A 69 15.35 24.55 4.45
CA ASP A 69 14.38 23.92 5.36
C ASP A 69 14.69 24.21 6.83
N ILE A 70 15.96 24.15 7.22
CA ILE A 70 16.36 24.49 8.60
C ILE A 70 16.17 25.97 8.90
N GLN A 71 16.40 26.85 7.92
CA GLN A 71 16.14 28.28 8.06
C GLN A 71 14.64 28.56 8.21
N PHE A 72 13.79 27.83 7.47
CA PHE A 72 12.35 27.87 7.66
C PHE A 72 11.96 27.46 9.08
N LEU A 73 12.53 26.37 9.61
CA LEU A 73 12.31 25.95 11.01
C LEU A 73 12.67 27.01 12.05
N MET A 74 13.65 27.89 11.79
CA MET A 74 14.04 28.91 12.77
C MET A 74 12.92 29.89 13.11
N HIS A 75 11.97 30.09 12.19
CA HIS A 75 10.86 31.02 12.36
C HIS A 75 9.58 30.34 12.88
N GLU A 76 9.63 29.03 13.17
CA GLU A 76 8.46 28.27 13.59
C GLU A 76 8.04 28.54 15.04
N PRO A 77 6.75 28.84 15.32
CA PRO A 77 6.28 29.16 16.66
C PRO A 77 6.36 27.98 17.64
N ILE A 78 6.36 26.74 17.13
CA ILE A 78 6.47 25.50 17.92
C ILE A 78 7.74 25.48 18.77
N ILE A 79 8.83 26.07 18.27
CA ILE A 79 10.10 26.13 19.00
C ILE A 79 9.92 26.86 20.32
N TRP A 80 9.15 27.95 20.34
CA TRP A 80 8.86 28.70 21.56
C TRP A 80 8.04 27.87 22.54
N LYS A 81 7.04 27.12 22.05
CA LYS A 81 6.28 26.18 22.88
C LYS A 81 7.14 25.07 23.47
N LEU A 82 8.05 24.48 22.70
CA LEU A 82 9.00 23.48 23.22
C LEU A 82 9.92 24.08 24.31
N ARG A 83 10.33 25.34 24.15
CA ARG A 83 11.10 26.06 25.18
C ARG A 83 10.27 26.34 26.44
N GLU A 84 9.02 26.76 26.29
CA GLU A 84 8.06 26.93 27.40
C GLU A 84 7.87 25.63 28.18
N MET A 85 7.63 24.51 27.48
CA MET A 85 7.52 23.18 28.08
C MET A 85 8.79 22.82 28.86
N LYS A 86 9.97 23.07 28.30
CA LYS A 86 11.25 22.79 28.97
C LYS A 86 11.42 23.61 30.25
N VAL A 87 11.05 24.89 30.23
CA VAL A 87 11.06 25.76 31.42
C VAL A 87 10.06 25.25 32.46
N HIS A 88 8.88 24.83 32.02
CA HIS A 88 7.85 24.25 32.89
C HIS A 88 8.33 22.99 33.59
N PHE A 89 8.96 22.06 32.87
CA PHE A 89 9.56 20.85 33.45
C PHE A 89 10.64 21.18 34.49
N ARG A 90 11.48 22.21 34.26
CA ARG A 90 12.45 22.67 35.26
C ARG A 90 11.77 23.22 36.51
N LYS A 91 10.68 23.99 36.36
CA LYS A 91 9.90 24.53 37.49
C LYS A 91 9.25 23.40 38.29
N MET A 92 8.71 22.39 37.60
CA MET A 92 8.16 21.19 38.24
C MET A 92 9.24 20.40 38.99
N GLY A 93 10.41 20.17 38.38
CA GLY A 93 11.52 19.49 39.03
C GLY A 93 12.05 20.23 40.26
N ARG A 94 12.10 21.57 40.21
CA ARG A 94 12.43 22.40 41.38
C ARG A 94 11.39 22.28 42.50
N ALA A 95 10.10 22.39 42.17
CA ALA A 95 9.03 22.25 43.15
C ALA A 95 9.03 20.85 43.78
N GLN A 96 9.29 19.82 42.98
CA GLN A 96 9.44 18.43 43.44
C GLN A 96 10.63 18.27 44.38
N GLY A 97 11.81 18.82 44.02
CA GLY A 97 13.01 18.77 44.86
C GLY A 97 12.87 19.55 46.18
N MET A 98 12.07 20.62 46.18
CA MET A 98 11.74 21.39 47.41
C MET A 98 10.60 20.77 48.24
N GLY A 99 9.92 19.73 47.74
CA GLY A 99 8.75 19.15 48.41
C GLY A 99 7.49 20.02 48.40
N ASP A 100 7.41 21.06 47.57
CA ASP A 100 6.22 21.92 47.48
C ASP A 100 5.15 21.29 46.58
N TYR A 101 4.35 20.40 47.18
CA TYR A 101 3.30 19.66 46.49
C TYR A 101 2.16 20.54 45.97
N LYS A 102 1.85 21.67 46.64
CA LYS A 102 0.78 22.58 46.21
C LYS A 102 1.15 23.24 44.89
N LYS A 103 2.36 23.78 44.80
CA LYS A 103 2.88 24.39 43.56
C LYS A 103 3.06 23.35 42.46
N LEU A 104 3.50 22.14 42.79
CA LEU A 104 3.63 21.04 41.84
C LEU A 104 2.27 20.66 41.23
N ASN A 105 1.21 20.56 42.04
CA ASN A 105 -0.14 20.28 41.55
C ASN A 105 -0.70 21.43 40.69
N TYR A 106 -0.43 22.69 41.06
CA TYR A 106 -0.77 23.84 40.22
C TYR A 106 -0.05 23.79 38.86
N LEU A 107 1.24 23.48 38.85
CA LEU A 107 2.02 23.36 37.62
C LEU A 107 1.56 22.17 36.76
N LYS A 108 1.18 21.04 37.36
CA LYS A 108 0.59 19.91 36.63
C LYS A 108 -0.69 20.31 35.90
N LYS A 109 -1.57 21.09 36.55
CA LYS A 109 -2.82 21.59 35.93
C LYS A 109 -2.54 22.59 34.81
N LYS A 110 -1.55 23.47 34.97
CA LYS A 110 -1.17 24.50 33.98
C LYS A 110 -0.15 23.99 32.95
N TYR A 111 -0.16 22.71 32.61
CA TYR A 111 0.79 22.16 31.65
C TYR A 111 0.54 22.75 30.25
N PRO A 112 1.55 23.35 29.59
CA PRO A 112 1.39 23.87 28.24
C PRO A 112 1.25 22.71 27.24
N SER A 113 0.06 22.58 26.64
CA SER A 113 -0.18 21.64 25.54
C SER A 113 0.33 22.21 24.22
N LEU A 114 0.80 21.31 23.35
CA LEU A 114 1.20 21.65 22.00
C LEU A 114 0.02 21.39 21.06
N THR A 115 -0.59 22.45 20.53
CA THR A 115 -1.61 22.39 19.47
C THR A 115 -0.92 22.21 18.11
N LEU A 116 -1.39 21.26 17.31
CA LEU A 116 -0.80 20.96 15.99
C LEU A 116 -1.67 21.48 14.83
N ASP A 117 -2.79 22.12 15.14
CA ASP A 117 -3.84 22.51 14.19
C ASP A 117 -3.32 23.39 13.05
N THR A 118 -2.53 24.41 13.39
CA THR A 118 -1.92 25.32 12.41
C THR A 118 -0.98 24.57 11.47
N ILE A 119 -0.22 23.60 12.00
CA ILE A 119 0.76 22.83 11.22
C ILE A 119 0.05 21.94 10.21
N VAL A 120 -1.04 21.29 10.63
CA VAL A 120 -1.84 20.44 9.75
C VAL A 120 -2.44 21.27 8.62
N LYS A 121 -2.97 22.45 8.92
CA LYS A 121 -3.53 23.37 7.90
C LYS A 121 -2.48 23.95 6.95
N GLU A 122 -1.29 24.24 7.45
CA GLU A 122 -0.17 24.71 6.61
C GLU A 122 0.36 23.59 5.69
N ARG A 123 0.42 22.35 6.19
CA ARG A 123 0.91 21.20 5.42
C ARG A 123 -0.12 20.72 4.40
N TYR A 124 -1.40 20.76 4.75
CA TYR A 124 -2.52 20.34 3.92
C TYR A 124 -3.49 21.51 3.72
N PRO A 125 -3.21 22.41 2.75
CA PRO A 125 -4.05 23.57 2.51
C PRO A 125 -5.42 23.18 1.93
N THR A 126 -5.48 22.09 1.16
CA THR A 126 -6.73 21.55 0.63
C THR A 126 -7.11 20.23 1.27
N PHE A 127 -8.41 19.93 1.25
CA PHE A 127 -8.92 18.65 1.75
C PHE A 127 -8.43 17.46 0.92
N ILE A 128 -8.24 17.64 -0.39
CA ILE A 128 -7.77 16.58 -1.28
C ILE A 128 -6.31 16.23 -0.96
N ASP A 129 -5.47 17.23 -0.66
CA ASP A 129 -4.09 16.99 -0.24
C ASP A 129 -4.04 16.19 1.07
N ALA A 130 -4.95 16.44 2.01
CA ALA A 130 -5.07 15.65 3.23
C ALA A 130 -5.51 14.20 2.96
N LEU A 131 -6.40 13.97 1.98
CA LEU A 131 -6.83 12.62 1.59
C LEU A 131 -5.71 11.81 0.92
N ARG A 132 -4.83 12.46 0.15
CA ARG A 132 -3.70 11.78 -0.53
C ARG A 132 -2.68 11.18 0.44
N ASP A 133 -2.45 11.84 1.57
CA ASP A 133 -1.52 11.38 2.62
C ASP A 133 -2.24 10.53 3.70
N LEU A 134 -3.52 10.18 3.50
CA LEU A 134 -4.31 9.51 4.52
C LEU A 134 -3.95 8.03 4.71
N ASP A 135 -3.36 7.38 3.70
CA ASP A 135 -2.97 5.95 3.72
C ASP A 135 -2.03 5.63 4.90
N ASP A 136 -0.91 6.35 5.00
CA ASP A 136 0.08 6.20 6.08
C ASP A 136 -0.51 6.61 7.45
N CYS A 137 -1.40 7.60 7.45
CA CYS A 137 -2.07 8.07 8.66
C CYS A 137 -2.98 6.96 9.24
N LEU A 138 -3.80 6.35 8.40
CA LEU A 138 -4.73 5.29 8.80
C LEU A 138 -3.98 4.05 9.25
N THR A 139 -2.99 3.56 8.48
CA THR A 139 -2.21 2.38 8.86
C THR A 139 -1.58 2.52 10.23
N LEU A 140 -0.99 3.68 10.54
CA LEU A 140 -0.41 3.94 11.85
C LEU A 140 -1.49 4.03 12.94
N CYS A 141 -2.61 4.70 12.69
CA CYS A 141 -3.69 4.81 13.67
C CYS A 141 -4.32 3.45 13.99
N PHE A 142 -4.53 2.59 12.99
CA PHE A 142 -5.01 1.22 13.19
C PHE A 142 -4.01 0.37 13.97
N LEU A 143 -2.70 0.50 13.68
CA LEU A 143 -1.66 -0.17 14.46
C LEU A 143 -1.64 0.30 15.93
N PHE A 144 -1.76 1.60 16.17
CA PHE A 144 -1.79 2.14 17.54
C PHE A 144 -3.08 1.80 18.29
N SER A 145 -4.14 1.44 17.57
CA SER A 145 -5.40 0.99 18.16
C SER A 145 -5.27 -0.40 18.77
N THR A 146 -4.43 -1.28 18.21
CA THR A 146 -4.20 -2.65 18.71
C THR A 146 -3.17 -2.73 19.82
N PHE A 147 -2.32 -1.70 19.97
CA PHE A 147 -1.31 -1.73 21.04
C PHE A 147 -1.97 -1.71 22.43
N PRO A 148 -1.46 -2.54 23.36
CA PRO A 148 -1.82 -2.44 24.76
C PRO A 148 -1.21 -1.16 25.37
N THR A 149 -1.54 -0.89 26.63
CA THR A 149 -0.95 0.26 27.34
C THR A 149 0.55 0.05 27.57
N LEU A 150 1.38 0.58 26.68
CA LEU A 150 2.84 0.55 26.79
C LEU A 150 3.35 1.69 27.70
N PRO A 151 4.40 1.47 28.51
CA PRO A 151 4.91 2.50 29.43
C PRO A 151 5.55 3.70 28.72
N ASN A 152 6.04 3.51 27.50
CA ASN A 152 6.68 4.57 26.71
C ASN A 152 5.69 5.37 25.84
N LEU A 153 4.42 4.97 25.81
CA LEU A 153 3.37 5.57 25.00
C LEU A 153 2.36 6.28 25.92
N PRO A 154 1.98 7.54 25.65
CA PRO A 154 0.89 8.16 26.38
C PRO A 154 -0.43 7.42 26.09
N ARG A 155 -1.14 7.02 27.15
CA ARG A 155 -2.41 6.28 27.07
C ARG A 155 -3.46 7.03 26.23
N ASP A 156 -3.51 8.35 26.37
CA ASP A 156 -4.44 9.21 25.65
C ASP A 156 -4.33 9.06 24.12
N GLN A 157 -3.13 8.78 23.59
CA GLN A 157 -2.95 8.62 22.13
C GLN A 157 -3.59 7.34 21.61
N SER A 158 -3.42 6.21 22.30
CA SER A 158 -4.02 4.94 21.87
C SER A 158 -5.55 5.03 21.90
N TYR A 159 -6.11 5.60 22.98
CA TYR A 159 -7.56 5.84 23.09
C TYR A 159 -8.11 6.76 21.98
N LEU A 160 -7.39 7.84 21.64
CA LEU A 160 -7.78 8.71 20.54
C LEU A 160 -7.70 8.01 19.18
N CYS A 161 -6.65 7.25 18.90
CA CYS A 161 -6.54 6.45 17.67
C CYS A 161 -7.71 5.46 17.54
N ARG A 162 -8.02 4.78 18.64
CA ARG A 162 -9.17 3.88 18.76
C ARG A 162 -10.49 4.57 18.42
N ARG A 163 -10.77 5.72 19.01
CA ARG A 163 -12.00 6.49 18.70
C ARG A 163 -12.04 6.97 17.25
N LEU A 164 -10.97 7.59 16.77
CA LEU A 164 -10.91 8.21 15.43
C LEU A 164 -10.98 7.17 14.29
N THR A 165 -10.41 5.98 14.48
CA THR A 165 -10.49 4.89 13.49
C THR A 165 -11.92 4.38 13.35
N ILE A 166 -12.65 4.25 14.46
CA ILE A 166 -14.08 3.89 14.46
C ILE A 166 -14.91 4.95 13.75
N GLU A 167 -14.71 6.22 14.11
CA GLU A 167 -15.38 7.35 13.45
C GLU A 167 -15.13 7.33 11.93
N PHE A 168 -13.90 7.03 11.50
CA PHE A 168 -13.57 6.91 10.07
C PHE A 168 -14.27 5.74 9.39
N MET A 169 -14.21 4.53 9.98
CA MET A 169 -14.91 3.35 9.46
C MET A 169 -16.41 3.59 9.32
N HIS A 170 -17.01 4.28 10.30
CA HIS A 170 -18.41 4.69 10.23
C HIS A 170 -18.72 5.65 9.10
N ALA A 171 -17.87 6.66 8.88
CA ALA A 171 -18.04 7.58 7.76
C ALA A 171 -17.96 6.83 6.42
N VAL A 172 -17.10 5.82 6.31
CA VAL A 172 -17.01 4.97 5.11
C VAL A 172 -18.25 4.09 4.93
N ILE A 173 -18.78 3.51 6.00
CA ILE A 173 -20.05 2.74 5.96
C ILE A 173 -21.19 3.65 5.49
N ALA A 174 -21.31 4.85 6.07
CA ALA A 174 -22.34 5.80 5.70
C ALA A 174 -22.21 6.29 4.24
N ALA A 175 -20.98 6.50 3.77
CA ALA A 175 -20.69 6.90 2.40
C ALA A 175 -20.79 5.76 1.36
N ARG A 176 -20.83 4.50 1.81
CA ARG A 176 -20.73 3.28 0.96
C ARG A 176 -19.60 3.39 -0.08
N ALA A 177 -18.42 3.73 0.42
CA ALA A 177 -17.27 4.14 -0.40
C ALA A 177 -16.20 3.04 -0.58
N LEU A 178 -16.38 1.87 0.03
CA LEU A 178 -15.46 0.73 -0.10
C LEU A 178 -15.47 0.18 -1.54
N ARG A 179 -14.31 -0.22 -2.06
CA ARG A 179 -14.14 -0.67 -3.46
C ARG A 179 -13.44 -2.02 -3.59
N LYS A 180 -12.30 -2.19 -2.92
CA LYS A 180 -11.52 -3.42 -2.95
C LYS A 180 -11.16 -3.87 -1.54
N VAL A 181 -11.09 -5.18 -1.33
CA VAL A 181 -10.72 -5.78 -0.05
C VAL A 181 -9.77 -6.93 -0.30
N PHE A 182 -8.71 -7.07 0.49
CA PHE A 182 -7.79 -8.21 0.36
C PHE A 182 -7.31 -8.68 1.72
N VAL A 183 -7.32 -9.99 1.92
CA VAL A 183 -6.84 -10.61 3.16
C VAL A 183 -5.43 -11.11 2.93
N SER A 184 -4.50 -10.64 3.76
CA SER A 184 -3.10 -11.07 3.76
C SER A 184 -2.71 -11.64 5.11
N ILE A 185 -1.54 -12.27 5.17
CA ILE A 185 -0.88 -12.69 6.42
C ILE A 185 -0.65 -11.48 7.35
N LYS A 186 -0.41 -10.28 6.80
CA LYS A 186 -0.18 -9.06 7.60
C LYS A 186 -1.45 -8.47 8.22
N GLY A 187 -2.60 -8.66 7.58
CA GLY A 187 -3.84 -7.98 7.93
C GLY A 187 -4.79 -7.87 6.75
N TYR A 188 -5.83 -7.05 6.94
CA TYR A 188 -6.85 -6.74 5.95
C TYR A 188 -6.50 -5.44 5.23
N TYR A 189 -6.43 -5.49 3.91
CA TYR A 189 -6.26 -4.32 3.06
C TYR A 189 -7.63 -3.85 2.61
N PHE A 190 -7.95 -2.58 2.88
CA PHE A 190 -9.17 -1.94 2.41
C PHE A 190 -8.81 -0.81 1.46
N GLN A 191 -9.52 -0.73 0.34
CA GLN A 191 -9.45 0.39 -0.58
C GLN A 191 -10.79 1.11 -0.62
N VAL A 192 -10.77 2.40 -0.31
CA VAL A 192 -11.93 3.29 -0.37
C VAL A 192 -11.68 4.37 -1.40
N GLU A 193 -12.75 4.81 -2.04
CA GLU A 193 -12.73 5.95 -2.94
C GLU A 193 -13.53 7.11 -2.33
N LEU A 194 -12.84 8.16 -1.89
CA LEU A 194 -13.45 9.37 -1.34
C LEU A 194 -13.14 10.56 -2.25
N LYS A 195 -14.17 11.22 -2.79
CA LYS A 195 -14.04 12.41 -3.66
C LYS A 195 -13.04 12.22 -4.82
N GLY A 196 -13.04 11.04 -5.44
CA GLY A 196 -12.15 10.69 -6.55
C GLY A 196 -10.69 10.36 -6.15
N GLN A 197 -10.35 10.40 -4.87
CA GLN A 197 -9.07 9.91 -4.36
C GLN A 197 -9.24 8.48 -3.82
N THR A 198 -8.41 7.57 -4.29
CA THR A 198 -8.31 6.22 -3.73
C THR A 198 -7.40 6.24 -2.51
N ILE A 199 -7.84 5.57 -1.45
CA ILE A 199 -7.18 5.50 -0.15
C ILE A 199 -7.04 4.02 0.20
N THR A 200 -5.81 3.57 0.43
CA THR A 200 -5.51 2.19 0.78
C THR A 200 -4.86 2.11 2.15
N TRP A 201 -5.45 1.32 3.05
CA TRP A 201 -4.84 1.10 4.36
C TRP A 201 -4.95 -0.36 4.79
N ILE A 202 -4.11 -0.70 5.76
CA ILE A 202 -4.00 -2.02 6.36
C ILE A 202 -4.58 -1.95 7.77
N MET A 203 -5.52 -2.84 8.05
CA MET A 203 -5.98 -3.15 9.38
C MET A 203 -5.28 -4.43 9.86
N PRO A 204 -4.43 -4.36 10.89
CA PRO A 204 -3.72 -5.54 11.37
C PRO A 204 -4.70 -6.57 11.94
N HIS A 205 -4.30 -7.84 11.89
CA HIS A 205 -5.01 -8.90 12.61
C HIS A 205 -4.95 -8.65 14.11
N GLN A 206 -6.03 -8.99 14.82
CA GLN A 206 -6.13 -8.88 16.26
C GLN A 206 -5.35 -10.05 16.92
N TYR A 207 -4.03 -9.98 16.89
CA TYR A 207 -3.16 -10.89 17.62
C TYR A 207 -2.72 -10.28 18.95
N CYS A 208 -2.39 -11.15 19.90
CA CYS A 208 -1.75 -10.72 21.15
C CYS A 208 -0.44 -10.01 20.83
N PHE A 209 -0.23 -8.85 21.44
CA PHE A 209 0.97 -8.07 21.23
C PHE A 209 2.19 -8.77 21.83
N GLU A 210 3.11 -9.21 20.98
CA GLU A 210 4.42 -9.70 21.41
C GLU A 210 5.36 -8.51 21.66
N PRO A 211 5.90 -8.35 22.88
CA PRO A 211 6.75 -7.22 23.21
C PRO A 211 8.09 -7.32 22.47
N GLN A 212 8.23 -6.55 21.40
CA GLN A 212 9.48 -6.42 20.66
C GLN A 212 10.61 -5.85 21.53
N ALA A 213 11.83 -6.31 21.29
CA ALA A 213 13.00 -5.77 21.95
C ALA A 213 13.20 -4.28 21.61
N LYS A 214 13.52 -3.46 22.62
CA LYS A 214 13.70 -1.99 22.48
C LYS A 214 14.73 -1.57 21.43
N SER A 215 15.57 -2.49 20.95
CA SER A 215 16.57 -2.24 19.91
C SER A 215 15.98 -2.12 18.51
N GLU A 216 14.79 -2.68 18.27
CA GLU A 216 14.24 -2.81 16.91
C GLU A 216 13.41 -1.57 16.53
N VAL A 217 12.64 -1.02 17.46
CA VAL A 217 11.66 0.05 17.17
C VAL A 217 11.73 1.20 18.18
N ASP A 218 11.88 2.44 17.68
CA ASP A 218 11.82 3.66 18.48
C ASP A 218 10.39 4.19 18.62
N PHE A 219 9.67 3.73 19.64
CA PHE A 219 8.30 4.15 19.96
C PHE A 219 8.15 5.67 20.20
N ARG A 220 9.22 6.39 20.57
CA ARG A 220 9.13 7.85 20.80
C ARG A 220 8.94 8.59 19.49
N ILE A 221 9.61 8.13 18.43
CA ILE A 221 9.43 8.67 17.08
C ILE A 221 8.01 8.33 16.60
N MET A 222 7.58 7.08 16.73
CA MET A 222 6.23 6.68 16.32
C MET A 222 5.13 7.46 17.08
N SER A 223 5.30 7.70 18.38
CA SER A 223 4.36 8.52 19.17
C SER A 223 4.25 9.96 18.65
N THR A 224 5.33 10.53 18.11
CA THR A 224 5.25 11.87 17.50
C THR A 224 4.50 11.86 16.16
N PHE A 225 4.63 10.80 15.37
CA PHE A 225 3.81 10.60 14.16
C PHE A 225 2.34 10.37 14.52
N ALA A 226 2.05 9.49 15.48
CA ALA A 226 0.68 9.25 15.95
C ALA A 226 0.04 10.53 16.49
N GLN A 227 0.79 11.38 17.20
CA GLN A 227 0.28 12.69 17.64
C GLN A 227 -0.13 13.59 16.47
N PHE A 228 0.65 13.60 15.38
CA PHE A 228 0.33 14.39 14.20
C PHE A 228 -0.87 13.81 13.43
N TYR A 229 -0.86 12.49 13.23
CA TYR A 229 -1.89 11.77 12.48
C TYR A 229 -3.25 11.75 13.19
N THR A 230 -3.30 11.68 14.51
CA THR A 230 -4.58 11.83 15.26
C THR A 230 -5.24 13.19 15.02
N VAL A 231 -4.46 14.26 14.95
CA VAL A 231 -4.99 15.60 14.65
C VAL A 231 -5.44 15.69 13.19
N LEU A 232 -4.65 15.16 12.26
CA LEU A 232 -5.01 15.09 10.83
C LEU A 232 -6.32 14.32 10.62
N LEU A 233 -6.42 13.12 11.17
CA LEU A 233 -7.60 12.26 11.06
C LEU A 233 -8.83 12.91 11.71
N GLY A 234 -8.66 13.63 12.81
CA GLY A 234 -9.74 14.42 13.42
C GLY A 234 -10.29 15.52 12.49
N PHE A 235 -9.43 16.26 11.78
CA PHE A 235 -9.87 17.25 10.79
C PHE A 235 -10.55 16.59 9.58
N VAL A 236 -10.02 15.46 9.13
CA VAL A 236 -10.58 14.71 8.01
C VAL A 236 -11.96 14.18 8.37
N ASN A 237 -12.10 13.51 9.52
CA ASN A 237 -13.40 13.03 10.03
C ASN A 237 -14.39 14.17 10.17
N PHE A 238 -14.01 15.28 10.83
CA PHE A 238 -14.88 16.46 10.94
C PHE A 238 -15.44 16.90 9.57
N ARG A 239 -14.58 17.03 8.55
CA ARG A 239 -14.98 17.44 7.21
C ARG A 239 -15.81 16.36 6.48
N LEU A 240 -15.52 15.08 6.69
CA LEU A 240 -16.29 13.96 6.11
C LEU A 240 -17.69 13.88 6.70
N TYR A 241 -17.84 13.95 8.02
CA TYR A 241 -19.13 13.91 8.70
C TYR A 241 -20.04 15.07 8.26
N HIS A 242 -19.50 16.29 8.23
CA HIS A 242 -20.23 17.44 7.70
C HIS A 242 -20.52 17.33 6.20
N GLY A 243 -19.68 16.63 5.44
CA GLY A 243 -19.94 16.34 4.02
C GLY A 243 -21.03 15.30 3.80
N LEU A 244 -21.28 14.42 4.78
CA LEU A 244 -22.31 13.36 4.77
C LEU A 244 -23.56 13.74 5.57
N ASN A 245 -23.70 15.01 5.98
CA ASN A 245 -24.80 15.50 6.82
C ASN A 245 -24.97 14.75 8.15
N LEU A 246 -23.87 14.26 8.73
CA LEU A 246 -23.83 13.59 10.03
C LEU A 246 -23.33 14.54 11.13
N PHE A 247 -23.81 14.34 12.36
CA PHE A 247 -23.33 15.11 13.52
C PHE A 247 -21.91 14.67 13.93
N TYR A 248 -21.03 15.64 14.25
CA TYR A 248 -19.68 15.39 14.74
C TYR A 248 -19.43 16.12 16.08
N PRO A 249 -18.86 15.46 17.11
CA PRO A 249 -18.52 14.03 17.19
C PRO A 249 -19.77 13.13 17.12
N PRO A 250 -19.71 11.92 16.53
CA PRO A 250 -20.87 11.06 16.40
C PRO A 250 -21.47 10.72 17.76
N LYS A 251 -22.78 10.90 17.90
CA LYS A 251 -23.54 10.44 19.06
C LYS A 251 -24.02 9.02 18.76
N PHE A 252 -23.38 8.04 19.37
CA PHE A 252 -23.83 6.66 19.26
C PHE A 252 -25.01 6.45 20.22
N ILE A 253 -26.17 6.08 19.66
CA ILE A 253 -27.45 5.96 20.37
C ILE A 253 -27.37 4.95 21.55
N HIS A 254 -26.45 3.98 21.48
CA HIS A 254 -26.28 2.94 22.50
C HIS A 254 -25.09 3.12 23.47
N LEU A 255 -24.19 4.08 23.27
CA LEU A 255 -23.03 4.27 24.17
C LEU A 255 -23.32 5.11 25.42
N GLU A 256 -24.48 5.77 25.52
CA GLU A 256 -24.76 6.61 26.69
C GLU A 256 -24.93 5.84 28.01
N VAL A 257 -25.00 4.50 27.97
CA VAL A 257 -25.24 3.67 29.16
C VAL A 257 -23.94 3.33 29.93
N SER A 258 -22.76 3.31 29.30
CA SER A 258 -21.50 2.94 29.98
C SER A 258 -20.69 4.13 30.51
N ASP A 259 -20.76 5.29 29.86
CA ASP A 259 -19.83 6.41 30.11
C ASP A 259 -20.04 7.18 31.42
N LYS A 260 -21.22 7.13 32.05
CA LYS A 260 -21.49 7.93 33.26
C LYS A 260 -21.03 7.29 34.58
N LYS A 261 -20.60 6.01 34.59
CA LYS A 261 -20.25 5.33 35.85
C LYS A 261 -18.83 4.76 35.95
N ASN A 262 -18.13 4.48 34.85
CA ASN A 262 -16.85 3.76 34.92
C ASN A 262 -15.68 4.53 34.29
N ASN A 263 -15.14 5.51 35.01
CA ASN A 263 -13.75 5.98 34.84
C ASN A 263 -12.72 4.93 35.32
N LYS A 264 -13.02 3.63 35.15
CA LYS A 264 -12.19 2.50 35.54
C LYS A 264 -11.90 1.69 34.29
N LEU A 265 -10.61 1.55 33.99
CA LEU A 265 -9.98 0.51 33.16
C LEU A 265 -11.00 -0.26 32.30
N ILE A 266 -11.34 0.29 31.15
CA ILE A 266 -12.07 -0.46 30.13
C ILE A 266 -11.13 -1.59 29.71
N ASP A 267 -11.56 -2.83 29.91
CA ASP A 267 -10.84 -4.01 29.45
C ASP A 267 -10.69 -3.94 27.92
N GLU A 268 -9.56 -4.39 27.38
CA GLU A 268 -9.30 -4.32 25.92
C GLU A 268 -10.43 -5.01 25.12
N ASP A 269 -10.93 -6.13 25.64
CA ASP A 269 -12.05 -6.89 25.07
C ASP A 269 -13.38 -6.11 25.12
N GLY A 270 -13.60 -5.34 26.18
CA GLY A 270 -14.77 -4.47 26.32
C GLY A 270 -14.78 -3.35 25.28
N PHE A 271 -13.60 -2.80 24.98
CA PHE A 271 -13.45 -1.77 23.95
C PHE A 271 -13.66 -2.31 22.53
N VAL A 272 -13.11 -3.48 22.20
CA VAL A 272 -13.42 -4.16 20.93
C VAL A 272 -14.92 -4.43 20.86
N SER A 273 -15.55 -4.76 22.00
CA SER A 273 -16.99 -4.89 22.13
C SER A 273 -17.78 -3.65 21.72
N GLU A 274 -17.43 -2.52 22.30
CA GLU A 274 -18.04 -1.23 21.95
C GLU A 274 -17.79 -0.84 20.49
N LYS A 275 -16.61 -1.14 19.94
CA LYS A 275 -16.25 -0.83 18.56
C LYS A 275 -17.16 -1.50 17.54
N ILE A 276 -17.35 -2.81 17.65
CA ILE A 276 -18.15 -3.55 16.67
C ILE A 276 -19.65 -3.27 16.88
N ALA A 277 -20.09 -3.08 18.12
CA ALA A 277 -21.45 -2.63 18.43
C ALA A 277 -21.75 -1.25 17.82
N ALA A 278 -20.79 -0.33 17.92
CA ALA A 278 -20.88 0.97 17.27
C ALA A 278 -21.08 0.77 15.76
N LEU A 279 -20.20 0.02 15.08
CA LEU A 279 -20.27 -0.26 13.63
C LEU A 279 -21.60 -0.86 13.17
N ASN A 280 -22.26 -1.64 14.03
CA ASN A 280 -23.56 -2.23 13.71
C ASN A 280 -24.73 -1.25 13.87
N THR A 281 -24.54 -0.10 14.53
CA THR A 281 -25.62 0.87 14.78
C THR A 281 -25.64 1.99 13.73
N PRO A 282 -26.80 2.31 13.11
CA PRO A 282 -26.91 3.47 12.23
C PRO A 282 -26.78 4.78 13.02
N ILE A 283 -26.12 5.79 12.44
CA ILE A 283 -25.87 7.10 13.09
C ILE A 283 -27.04 8.06 12.84
N ALA A 284 -27.33 8.93 13.80
CA ALA A 284 -28.28 10.03 13.66
C ALA A 284 -27.84 11.02 12.55
N ARG A 285 -28.69 11.20 11.55
CA ARG A 285 -28.53 12.21 10.49
C ARG A 285 -29.08 13.56 10.96
N THR A 286 -28.47 14.63 10.48
CA THR A 286 -28.85 16.00 10.88
C THR A 286 -30.19 16.44 10.27
N ASN A 287 -30.56 15.84 9.12
CA ASN A 287 -31.87 16.01 8.49
C ASN A 287 -32.68 14.73 8.72
N THR A 288 -33.76 14.83 9.48
CA THR A 288 -34.73 13.75 9.70
C THR A 288 -35.84 13.69 8.65
N ASP A 289 -35.87 14.63 7.68
CA ASP A 289 -36.88 14.71 6.62
C ASP A 289 -36.24 14.63 5.22
N SER A 290 -35.75 13.44 4.87
CA SER A 290 -35.76 12.93 3.49
C SER A 290 -35.53 11.43 3.57
N GLY A 291 -36.63 10.69 3.75
CA GLY A 291 -36.71 9.24 3.56
C GLY A 291 -36.60 8.83 2.08
N GLU A 292 -35.84 9.59 1.30
CA GLU A 292 -35.38 9.19 -0.02
C GLU A 292 -33.91 8.76 0.18
N PRO A 293 -33.46 7.62 -0.38
CA PRO A 293 -32.03 7.53 -0.69
C PRO A 293 -31.73 8.81 -1.46
N GLU A 294 -30.65 9.54 -1.15
CA GLU A 294 -30.22 10.61 -2.05
C GLU A 294 -30.10 9.95 -3.42
N ASP A 295 -31.13 10.22 -4.24
CA ASP A 295 -31.25 9.71 -5.58
C ASP A 295 -29.95 10.10 -6.25
N GLU A 296 -29.39 9.08 -6.89
CA GLU A 296 -28.56 9.20 -8.06
C GLU A 296 -28.22 10.66 -8.37
N ILE A 297 -26.99 11.07 -8.06
CA ILE A 297 -26.39 12.14 -8.83
C ILE A 297 -26.40 11.57 -10.26
N MET A 298 -27.49 11.78 -10.99
CA MET A 298 -27.53 11.67 -12.44
C MET A 298 -26.38 12.58 -12.85
N LEU A 299 -25.29 11.95 -13.30
CA LEU A 299 -24.17 12.64 -13.89
C LEU A 299 -24.75 13.38 -15.09
N ASP A 300 -25.02 14.66 -14.88
CA ASP A 300 -25.51 15.55 -15.91
C ASP A 300 -24.46 15.50 -17.03
N SER A 301 -24.88 15.05 -18.20
CA SER A 301 -23.98 14.75 -19.31
C SER A 301 -23.49 16.07 -19.90
N PHE A 302 -22.45 16.66 -19.30
CA PHE A 302 -21.74 17.75 -19.92
C PHE A 302 -20.89 17.19 -21.07
N PRO A 303 -21.16 17.55 -22.34
CA PRO A 303 -20.41 17.07 -23.48
C PRO A 303 -19.08 17.84 -23.55
N MET A 304 -18.15 17.53 -22.64
CA MET A 304 -16.84 18.19 -22.56
C MET A 304 -15.72 17.33 -23.16
N THR A 305 -16.05 16.15 -23.71
CA THR A 305 -15.08 15.24 -24.33
C THR A 305 -15.66 14.69 -25.64
N GLU A 306 -14.91 14.80 -26.74
CA GLU A 306 -15.35 14.48 -28.11
C GLU A 306 -15.46 12.97 -28.39
N ASP A 307 -15.05 12.10 -27.45
CA ASP A 307 -14.97 10.65 -27.63
C ASP A 307 -16.20 9.92 -27.03
N PRO A 308 -17.11 9.34 -27.85
CA PRO A 308 -18.29 8.64 -27.35
C PRO A 308 -17.95 7.35 -26.57
N ALA A 309 -16.84 6.68 -26.89
CA ALA A 309 -16.43 5.43 -26.24
C ALA A 309 -16.06 5.60 -24.75
N LYS A 310 -15.35 6.69 -24.39
CA LYS A 310 -14.97 6.97 -22.99
C LYS A 310 -16.17 7.31 -22.11
N ILE A 311 -17.21 7.89 -22.70
CA ILE A 311 -18.45 8.23 -22.00
C ILE A 311 -19.24 6.95 -21.69
N GLU A 312 -19.29 6.01 -22.62
CA GLU A 312 -19.94 4.72 -22.42
C GLU A 312 -19.20 3.85 -21.39
N GLU A 313 -17.88 3.81 -21.44
CA GLU A 313 -17.05 3.16 -20.41
C GLU A 313 -17.30 3.74 -19.01
N ALA A 314 -17.33 5.07 -18.88
CA ALA A 314 -17.61 5.74 -17.62
C ALA A 314 -19.02 5.44 -17.07
N LYS A 315 -20.02 5.29 -17.95
CA LYS A 315 -21.37 4.88 -17.56
C LYS A 315 -21.40 3.45 -17.03
N VAL A 316 -20.78 2.51 -17.75
CA VAL A 316 -20.69 1.12 -17.32
C VAL A 316 -19.95 1.00 -15.98
N GLU A 317 -18.93 1.82 -15.75
CA GLU A 317 -18.24 1.89 -14.47
C GLU A 317 -19.13 2.45 -13.35
N ALA A 318 -19.88 3.51 -13.62
CA ALA A 318 -20.84 4.08 -12.67
C ALA A 318 -21.92 3.06 -12.28
N ASP A 319 -22.47 2.33 -13.25
CA ASP A 319 -23.47 1.27 -13.01
C ASP A 319 -22.90 0.11 -12.19
N LYS A 320 -21.63 -0.26 -12.42
CA LYS A 320 -20.95 -1.26 -11.59
C LYS A 320 -20.75 -0.75 -10.15
N ILE A 321 -20.53 0.54 -9.96
CA ILE A 321 -20.38 1.15 -8.63
C ILE A 321 -21.73 1.23 -7.91
N THR A 322 -22.82 1.56 -8.59
CA THR A 322 -24.16 1.59 -7.98
C THR A 322 -24.60 0.21 -7.54
N ARG A 323 -24.40 -0.82 -8.38
CA ARG A 323 -24.64 -2.23 -8.02
C ARG A 323 -23.81 -2.67 -6.81
N LEU A 324 -22.54 -2.28 -6.77
CA LEU A 324 -21.66 -2.60 -5.64
C LEU A 324 -22.18 -1.97 -4.33
N LYS A 325 -22.68 -0.72 -4.35
CA LYS A 325 -23.24 -0.06 -3.16
C LYS A 325 -24.49 -0.76 -2.58
N THR A 326 -25.19 -1.56 -3.38
CA THR A 326 -26.41 -2.29 -2.99
C THR A 326 -26.23 -3.81 -2.97
N LEU A 327 -24.99 -4.30 -3.08
CA LEU A 327 -24.66 -5.72 -3.30
C LEU A 327 -25.29 -6.67 -2.27
N PHE A 328 -25.31 -6.29 -0.99
CA PHE A 328 -25.86 -7.12 0.09
C PHE A 328 -27.14 -6.53 0.69
N GLN A 329 -27.81 -5.63 -0.02
CA GLN A 329 -29.03 -5.00 0.48
C GLN A 329 -30.14 -6.05 0.67
N GLY A 330 -30.71 -6.10 1.87
CA GLY A 330 -31.76 -7.06 2.23
C GLY A 330 -31.25 -8.44 2.67
N LEU A 331 -29.93 -8.68 2.67
CA LEU A 331 -29.36 -9.89 3.23
C LEU A 331 -29.16 -9.75 4.74
N ARG A 332 -29.64 -10.75 5.48
CA ARG A 332 -29.43 -10.90 6.92
C ARG A 332 -28.37 -11.97 7.15
N ILE A 333 -27.21 -11.53 7.63
CA ILE A 333 -26.01 -12.34 7.77
C ILE A 333 -25.70 -12.57 9.24
N PHE A 334 -25.56 -13.83 9.64
CA PHE A 334 -25.17 -14.21 10.99
C PHE A 334 -23.69 -14.61 11.03
N LEU A 335 -22.91 -14.01 11.93
CA LEU A 335 -21.49 -14.30 12.12
C LEU A 335 -21.28 -15.27 13.28
N ASN A 336 -20.60 -16.39 13.03
CA ASN A 336 -20.23 -17.32 14.09
C ASN A 336 -19.02 -16.83 14.92
N ARG A 337 -18.79 -17.46 16.07
CA ARG A 337 -17.83 -17.05 17.10
C ARG A 337 -16.36 -16.99 16.67
N GLU A 338 -15.98 -17.77 15.67
CA GLU A 338 -14.58 -17.90 15.23
C GLU A 338 -14.19 -16.85 14.20
N VAL A 339 -15.19 -16.33 13.49
CA VAL A 339 -14.96 -15.52 12.32
C VAL A 339 -14.57 -14.11 12.80
N PRO A 340 -13.54 -13.48 12.21
CA PRO A 340 -13.11 -12.13 12.58
C PRO A 340 -14.24 -11.12 12.31
N ARG A 341 -14.87 -10.66 13.39
CA ARG A 341 -16.10 -9.85 13.33
C ARG A 341 -15.86 -8.43 12.81
N GLU A 342 -14.82 -7.76 13.30
CA GLU A 342 -14.55 -6.36 12.96
C GLU A 342 -14.42 -6.11 11.44
N PRO A 343 -13.55 -6.81 10.68
CA PRO A 343 -13.41 -6.61 9.24
C PRO A 343 -14.68 -6.99 8.47
N LEU A 344 -15.38 -8.04 8.89
CA LEU A 344 -16.58 -8.51 8.20
C LEU A 344 -17.77 -7.60 8.43
N VAL A 345 -18.03 -7.18 9.67
CA VAL A 345 -19.09 -6.22 9.97
C VAL A 345 -18.85 -4.93 9.19
N PHE A 346 -17.61 -4.43 9.16
CA PHE A 346 -17.26 -3.27 8.36
C PHE A 346 -17.56 -3.47 6.87
N ALA A 347 -17.05 -4.55 6.26
CA ALA A 347 -17.25 -4.84 4.85
C ALA A 347 -18.73 -5.04 4.49
N LEU A 348 -19.47 -5.85 5.26
CA LEU A 348 -20.87 -6.17 5.03
C LEU A 348 -21.78 -4.95 5.19
N ARG A 349 -21.55 -4.13 6.23
CA ARG A 349 -22.34 -2.90 6.46
C ARG A 349 -22.08 -1.84 5.38
N CYS A 350 -20.87 -1.77 4.81
CA CYS A 350 -20.57 -0.86 3.69
C CYS A 350 -21.43 -1.11 2.45
N PHE A 351 -21.93 -2.34 2.26
CA PHE A 351 -22.75 -2.73 1.10
C PHE A 351 -24.22 -3.01 1.46
N GLY A 352 -24.66 -2.56 2.64
CA GLY A 352 -26.07 -2.56 3.02
C GLY A 352 -26.60 -3.85 3.66
N ALA A 353 -25.73 -4.77 4.07
CA ALA A 353 -26.15 -5.97 4.80
C ALA A 353 -26.57 -5.64 6.24
N GLU A 354 -27.46 -6.47 6.78
CA GLU A 354 -27.74 -6.53 8.21
C GLU A 354 -26.92 -7.67 8.83
N VAL A 355 -26.15 -7.35 9.86
CA VAL A 355 -25.23 -8.30 10.48
C VAL A 355 -25.60 -8.48 11.95
N SER A 356 -25.58 -9.73 12.40
CA SER A 356 -25.70 -10.06 13.81
C SER A 356 -24.78 -11.20 14.20
N TRP A 357 -24.69 -11.44 15.50
CA TRP A 357 -23.94 -12.51 16.15
C TRP A 357 -24.68 -12.91 17.43
N ASP A 358 -24.21 -13.96 18.11
CA ASP A 358 -24.81 -14.40 19.36
C ASP A 358 -24.70 -13.32 20.46
N LYS A 359 -25.86 -12.94 21.02
CA LYS A 359 -26.02 -11.92 22.06
C LYS A 359 -25.21 -12.20 23.32
N LEU A 360 -24.96 -13.47 23.64
CA LEU A 360 -24.21 -13.85 24.84
C LEU A 360 -22.69 -13.62 24.67
N LEU A 361 -22.19 -13.74 23.45
CA LEU A 361 -20.77 -13.57 23.18
C LEU A 361 -20.35 -12.11 23.22
N PHE A 362 -21.21 -11.20 22.76
CA PHE A 362 -20.77 -9.86 22.42
C PHE A 362 -21.93 -8.84 22.31
N VAL A 363 -21.73 -7.61 22.78
CA VAL A 363 -22.78 -6.58 22.77
C VAL A 363 -23.04 -6.02 21.37
N GLY A 364 -24.27 -5.58 21.08
CA GLY A 364 -24.63 -5.01 19.77
C GLY A 364 -25.17 -6.00 18.73
N ALA A 365 -25.56 -7.19 19.17
CA ALA A 365 -26.36 -8.12 18.37
C ALA A 365 -27.76 -7.56 18.09
N THR A 366 -28.26 -7.72 16.87
CA THR A 366 -29.58 -7.24 16.43
C THR A 366 -30.63 -8.35 16.40
N PHE A 367 -30.22 -9.57 16.00
CA PHE A 367 -31.06 -10.76 15.94
C PHE A 367 -30.30 -12.02 16.40
N ASP A 368 -31.04 -13.00 16.92
CA ASP A 368 -30.49 -14.22 17.52
C ASP A 368 -30.31 -15.34 16.48
N GLU A 369 -29.53 -16.37 16.82
CA GLU A 369 -29.25 -17.52 15.93
C GLU A 369 -30.51 -18.32 15.56
N THR A 370 -31.59 -18.24 16.33
CA THR A 370 -32.83 -18.98 16.07
C THR A 370 -33.76 -18.31 15.04
N ASP A 371 -33.42 -17.13 14.53
CA ASP A 371 -34.30 -16.35 13.64
C ASP A 371 -34.34 -16.91 12.21
N GLU A 372 -35.51 -17.32 11.72
CA GLU A 372 -35.69 -17.90 10.38
C GLU A 372 -35.43 -16.91 9.24
N THR A 373 -35.43 -15.61 9.51
CA THR A 373 -35.21 -14.54 8.52
C THR A 373 -33.74 -14.42 8.07
N ILE A 374 -32.81 -15.11 8.72
CA ILE A 374 -31.39 -15.13 8.38
C ILE A 374 -31.22 -15.87 7.04
N THR A 375 -30.55 -15.24 6.08
CA THR A 375 -30.30 -15.85 4.76
C THR A 375 -28.97 -16.58 4.70
N HIS A 376 -27.91 -15.98 5.26
CA HIS A 376 -26.55 -16.52 5.22
C HIS A 376 -25.94 -16.59 6.62
N GLN A 377 -25.27 -17.70 6.94
CA GLN A 377 -24.53 -17.89 8.18
C GLN A 377 -23.06 -18.13 7.85
N ILE A 378 -22.18 -17.24 8.31
CA ILE A 378 -20.74 -17.30 8.04
C ILE A 378 -20.06 -18.15 9.12
N VAL A 379 -19.38 -19.22 8.69
CA VAL A 379 -18.79 -20.25 9.52
C VAL A 379 -17.41 -20.64 8.98
N ASP A 380 -16.45 -20.87 9.88
CA ASP A 380 -15.08 -21.30 9.55
C ASP A 380 -14.73 -22.63 10.25
N ARG A 381 -15.74 -23.46 10.53
CA ARG A 381 -15.58 -24.84 11.05
C ARG A 381 -15.70 -25.85 9.93
N PRO A 382 -14.99 -26.99 10.02
CA PRO A 382 -15.18 -28.10 9.10
C PRO A 382 -16.56 -28.76 9.22
N ASN A 383 -17.18 -28.74 10.41
CA ASN A 383 -18.51 -29.32 10.65
C ASN A 383 -19.29 -28.49 11.67
N MET A 384 -20.61 -28.48 11.53
CA MET A 384 -21.55 -27.84 12.46
C MET A 384 -22.54 -28.87 13.01
N ASN A 385 -22.84 -28.81 14.32
CA ASN A 385 -23.75 -29.74 14.97
C ASN A 385 -25.23 -29.47 14.66
N THR A 386 -25.61 -28.21 14.47
CA THR A 386 -26.98 -27.77 14.19
C THR A 386 -27.00 -26.99 12.89
N GLN A 387 -27.81 -27.44 11.94
CA GLN A 387 -27.99 -26.78 10.65
C GLN A 387 -29.47 -26.49 10.42
N TYR A 388 -29.78 -25.30 9.94
CA TYR A 388 -31.11 -24.87 9.54
C TYR A 388 -31.23 -24.97 8.02
N ILE A 389 -32.33 -25.55 7.53
CA ILE A 389 -32.57 -25.74 6.10
C ILE A 389 -32.81 -24.40 5.38
N SER A 390 -33.30 -23.39 6.09
CA SER A 390 -33.62 -22.07 5.52
C SER A 390 -32.41 -21.20 5.20
N ARG A 391 -31.18 -21.65 5.51
CA ARG A 391 -29.97 -20.80 5.49
C ARG A 391 -28.83 -21.42 4.70
N TYR A 392 -28.01 -20.56 4.11
CA TYR A 392 -26.76 -20.96 3.48
C TYR A 392 -25.59 -20.83 4.46
N TYR A 393 -24.86 -21.93 4.64
CA TYR A 393 -23.65 -21.96 5.47
C TYR A 393 -22.42 -21.74 4.60
N ILE A 394 -21.79 -20.57 4.76
CA ILE A 394 -20.70 -20.13 3.90
C ILE A 394 -19.43 -19.77 4.67
N GLN A 395 -18.30 -19.89 4.02
CA GLN A 395 -17.00 -19.46 4.55
C GLN A 395 -16.78 -17.95 4.33
N PRO A 396 -16.01 -17.27 5.20
CA PRO A 396 -15.83 -15.82 5.16
C PRO A 396 -15.22 -15.30 3.85
N GLN A 397 -14.48 -16.14 3.12
CA GLN A 397 -13.88 -15.77 1.84
C GLN A 397 -14.94 -15.33 0.80
N TRP A 398 -16.14 -15.91 0.84
CA TRP A 398 -17.24 -15.55 -0.08
C TRP A 398 -17.55 -14.05 -0.06
N VAL A 399 -17.48 -13.42 1.12
CA VAL A 399 -17.75 -11.99 1.27
C VAL A 399 -16.70 -11.17 0.52
N PHE A 400 -15.42 -11.46 0.75
CA PHE A 400 -14.32 -10.70 0.14
C PHE A 400 -14.25 -10.88 -1.38
N ASP A 401 -14.45 -12.11 -1.86
CA ASP A 401 -14.41 -12.41 -3.28
C ASP A 401 -15.62 -11.79 -4.02
N SER A 402 -16.81 -11.75 -3.39
CA SER A 402 -17.99 -11.08 -3.94
C SER A 402 -17.81 -9.57 -4.05
N ILE A 403 -17.16 -8.94 -3.07
CA ILE A 403 -16.86 -7.51 -3.09
C ILE A 403 -15.89 -7.18 -4.23
N ASN A 404 -14.82 -7.94 -4.37
CA ASN A 404 -13.78 -7.67 -5.37
C ASN A 404 -14.28 -7.86 -6.80
N LYS A 405 -15.09 -8.90 -7.05
CA LYS A 405 -15.73 -9.14 -8.35
C LYS A 405 -16.93 -8.24 -8.62
N ARG A 406 -17.41 -7.51 -7.60
CA ARG A 406 -18.59 -6.63 -7.64
C ARG A 406 -19.88 -7.37 -8.01
N GLU A 407 -19.94 -8.66 -7.69
CA GLU A 407 -21.02 -9.56 -8.02
C GLU A 407 -21.13 -10.66 -6.94
N LEU A 408 -22.35 -11.02 -6.58
CA LEU A 408 -22.61 -12.11 -5.63
C LEU A 408 -22.10 -13.43 -6.22
N GLN A 409 -21.08 -14.01 -5.60
CA GLN A 409 -20.51 -15.27 -6.06
C GLN A 409 -21.46 -16.45 -5.76
N ALA A 410 -21.37 -17.49 -6.59
CA ALA A 410 -22.10 -18.73 -6.35
C ALA A 410 -21.69 -19.36 -5.00
N VAL A 411 -22.68 -19.58 -4.15
CA VAL A 411 -22.53 -20.07 -2.77
C VAL A 411 -21.89 -21.47 -2.71
N GLU A 412 -22.16 -22.31 -3.71
CA GLU A 412 -21.73 -23.72 -3.80
C GLU A 412 -20.21 -23.91 -3.61
N LYS A 413 -19.42 -22.99 -4.16
CA LYS A 413 -17.94 -23.03 -4.08
C LYS A 413 -17.39 -22.70 -2.71
N TYR A 414 -18.20 -22.10 -1.84
CA TYR A 414 -17.80 -21.59 -0.52
C TYR A 414 -18.56 -22.25 0.63
N LEU A 415 -19.25 -23.35 0.37
CA LEU A 415 -19.91 -24.15 1.40
C LEU A 415 -18.89 -24.72 2.39
N ILE A 416 -19.38 -25.11 3.57
CA ILE A 416 -18.56 -25.78 4.58
C ILE A 416 -17.94 -27.06 4.00
N GLY A 417 -16.64 -27.24 4.21
CA GLY A 417 -15.91 -28.45 3.79
C GLY A 417 -15.50 -28.48 2.31
N CYS A 418 -15.95 -27.53 1.48
CA CYS A 418 -15.49 -27.39 0.11
C CYS A 418 -14.06 -26.81 0.06
N VAL A 419 -13.30 -27.21 -0.97
CA VAL A 419 -12.03 -26.58 -1.31
C VAL A 419 -12.33 -25.20 -1.90
N LEU A 420 -11.93 -24.16 -1.17
CA LEU A 420 -12.16 -22.78 -1.56
C LEU A 420 -11.41 -22.42 -2.84
N PRO A 421 -11.99 -21.55 -3.69
CA PRO A 421 -11.24 -20.90 -4.75
C PRO A 421 -10.03 -20.13 -4.20
N PRO A 422 -9.01 -19.90 -5.02
CA PRO A 422 -7.85 -19.11 -4.60
C PRO A 422 -8.22 -17.64 -4.36
N HIS A 423 -7.76 -17.06 -3.24
CA HIS A 423 -8.00 -15.67 -2.90
C HIS A 423 -6.95 -14.77 -3.57
N LEU A 424 -7.38 -14.05 -4.61
CA LEU A 424 -6.50 -13.28 -5.49
C LEU A 424 -6.43 -11.80 -5.07
N SER A 425 -5.28 -11.18 -5.32
CA SER A 425 -5.09 -9.77 -4.98
C SER A 425 -5.78 -8.87 -6.00
N PRO A 426 -6.72 -8.00 -5.60
CA PRO A 426 -7.40 -7.11 -6.53
C PRO A 426 -6.56 -5.86 -6.84
N PHE A 427 -5.32 -5.78 -6.34
CA PHE A 427 -4.40 -4.64 -6.48
C PHE A 427 -3.37 -4.82 -7.62
N VAL A 428 -3.56 -5.80 -8.50
CA VAL A 428 -2.68 -6.00 -9.65
C VAL A 428 -2.95 -4.92 -10.70
N ASP A 429 -1.90 -4.24 -11.15
CA ASP A 429 -1.97 -3.26 -12.24
C ASP A 429 -2.07 -4.00 -13.57
N PRO A 430 -3.19 -3.89 -14.34
CA PRO A 430 -3.35 -4.61 -15.60
C PRO A 430 -2.36 -4.15 -16.68
N THR A 431 -1.80 -2.94 -16.53
CA THR A 431 -0.81 -2.36 -17.46
C THR A 431 0.59 -2.93 -17.30
N LYS A 432 0.89 -3.56 -16.16
CA LYS A 432 2.21 -4.13 -15.87
C LYS A 432 2.17 -5.65 -16.08
N THR A 433 2.36 -6.08 -17.32
CA THR A 433 2.49 -7.50 -17.73
C THR A 433 3.71 -8.22 -17.17
N GLU A 434 4.59 -7.52 -16.45
CA GLU A 434 5.83 -8.06 -15.86
C GLU A 434 5.62 -8.73 -14.50
N HIS A 435 4.42 -8.65 -13.90
CA HIS A 435 4.12 -9.30 -12.64
C HIS A 435 3.87 -10.80 -12.82
N TYR A 436 4.28 -11.59 -11.82
CA TYR A 436 3.92 -12.99 -11.75
C TYR A 436 2.41 -13.09 -11.52
N MET A 437 1.71 -13.70 -12.47
CA MET A 437 0.31 -14.03 -12.38
C MET A 437 0.24 -15.50 -11.98
N PRO A 438 -0.25 -15.83 -10.76
CA PRO A 438 -0.44 -17.23 -10.37
C PRO A 438 -1.30 -17.98 -11.38
N SER A 439 -0.99 -19.25 -11.66
CA SER A 439 -1.74 -20.08 -12.62
C SER A 439 -3.23 -20.13 -12.28
N GLU A 440 -3.56 -20.06 -10.99
CA GLU A 440 -4.89 -19.90 -10.41
C GLU A 440 -5.67 -18.67 -10.95
N GLU A 441 -5.01 -17.52 -11.14
CA GLU A 441 -5.61 -16.33 -11.78
C GLU A 441 -5.89 -16.58 -13.26
N SER A 442 -4.96 -17.23 -13.97
CA SER A 442 -5.13 -17.60 -15.38
C SER A 442 -6.31 -18.55 -15.57
N THR A 443 -6.48 -19.56 -14.68
CA THR A 443 -7.60 -20.51 -14.75
C THR A 443 -8.96 -19.86 -14.52
N MET A 444 -9.03 -18.80 -13.70
CA MET A 444 -10.28 -18.05 -13.48
C MET A 444 -10.63 -17.16 -14.67
N ASN A 445 -9.62 -16.58 -15.34
CA ASN A 445 -9.82 -15.67 -16.46
C ASN A 445 -10.14 -16.41 -17.76
N ASP A 446 -9.48 -17.55 -18.03
CA ASP A 446 -9.71 -18.38 -19.22
C ASP A 446 -9.45 -19.88 -18.92
N PRO A 447 -10.49 -20.71 -18.81
CA PRO A 447 -10.36 -22.16 -18.59
C PRO A 447 -9.61 -22.91 -19.71
N SER A 448 -9.47 -22.32 -20.90
CA SER A 448 -8.77 -22.89 -22.06
C SER A 448 -7.24 -22.73 -22.04
N LEU A 449 -6.71 -21.78 -21.25
CA LEU A 449 -5.28 -21.46 -21.17
C LEU A 449 -4.46 -22.48 -20.37
N LEU A 450 -5.11 -23.31 -19.54
CA LEU A 450 -4.49 -24.42 -18.81
C LEU A 450 -3.72 -25.38 -19.74
N LYS A 451 -4.28 -25.65 -20.90
CA LYS A 451 -3.72 -26.61 -21.87
C LYS A 451 -2.54 -26.04 -22.66
N GLU A 452 -2.42 -24.72 -22.72
CA GLU A 452 -1.34 -24.01 -23.40
C GLU A 452 -0.16 -23.74 -22.45
N MET A 453 -0.42 -23.49 -21.16
CA MET A 453 0.65 -23.31 -20.17
C MET A 453 1.37 -24.62 -19.84
N GLU A 454 0.66 -25.76 -19.74
CA GLU A 454 1.29 -27.07 -19.57
C GLU A 454 2.22 -27.42 -20.75
N ALA A 455 1.91 -26.95 -21.96
CA ALA A 455 2.76 -27.13 -23.14
C ALA A 455 3.93 -26.13 -23.21
N GLN A 456 3.78 -24.92 -22.66
CA GLN A 456 4.85 -23.91 -22.61
C GLN A 456 5.88 -24.17 -21.51
N ASP A 457 5.47 -24.75 -20.38
CA ASP A 457 6.40 -25.09 -19.30
C ASP A 457 7.38 -26.21 -19.70
N GLU A 458 6.99 -27.13 -20.60
CA GLU A 458 7.87 -28.13 -21.21
C GLU A 458 8.87 -27.50 -22.22
N ASP A 459 8.40 -26.57 -23.08
CA ASP A 459 9.26 -25.88 -24.07
C ASP A 459 10.24 -24.89 -23.43
N ASP A 460 9.86 -24.24 -22.32
CA ASP A 460 10.71 -23.29 -21.61
C ASP A 460 11.82 -24.01 -20.81
N GLU A 461 11.60 -25.21 -20.26
CA GLU A 461 12.64 -26.00 -19.57
C GLU A 461 13.77 -26.42 -20.52
N GLU A 462 13.48 -26.86 -21.76
CA GLU A 462 14.50 -27.21 -22.75
C GLU A 462 15.31 -25.99 -23.22
N SER A 463 14.68 -24.81 -23.31
CA SER A 463 15.37 -23.58 -23.71
C SER A 463 16.33 -23.01 -22.65
N ILE A 464 16.20 -23.43 -21.39
CA ILE A 464 16.93 -22.90 -20.24
C ILE A 464 18.32 -23.55 -20.09
N GLU A 465 18.47 -24.83 -20.43
CA GLU A 465 19.77 -25.48 -20.43
C GLU A 465 20.70 -24.84 -21.47
N GLU A 466 20.21 -24.60 -22.69
CA GLU A 466 21.00 -23.99 -23.77
C GLU A 466 21.40 -22.52 -23.53
N GLU A 467 20.53 -21.72 -22.89
CA GLU A 467 20.84 -20.29 -22.64
C GLU A 467 21.81 -20.08 -21.47
N SER A 468 21.86 -21.04 -20.54
CA SER A 468 22.78 -21.02 -19.39
C SER A 468 24.21 -21.39 -19.79
N GLU A 469 24.37 -22.36 -20.70
CA GLU A 469 25.67 -22.75 -21.24
C GLU A 469 26.30 -21.66 -22.14
N LYS A 470 25.47 -20.94 -22.92
CA LYS A 470 25.97 -19.84 -23.78
C LYS A 470 26.47 -18.62 -22.98
N LYS A 471 25.86 -18.29 -21.84
CA LYS A 471 26.26 -17.12 -21.03
C LYS A 471 27.48 -17.37 -20.12
N LEU A 472 27.73 -18.63 -19.73
CA LEU A 472 28.92 -19.00 -18.95
C LEU A 472 30.22 -18.88 -19.77
N ASN A 473 30.17 -19.13 -21.09
CA ASN A 473 31.32 -18.97 -21.97
C ASN A 473 31.69 -17.50 -22.26
N ASP A 474 30.71 -16.58 -22.22
CA ASP A 474 30.96 -15.14 -22.45
C ASP A 474 31.48 -14.40 -21.20
N THR A 475 31.33 -14.97 -20.00
CA THR A 475 31.74 -14.30 -18.74
C THR A 475 33.12 -14.70 -18.23
N SER A 476 33.73 -15.77 -18.74
CA SER A 476 35.10 -16.17 -18.36
C SER A 476 36.20 -15.35 -19.05
N GLY A 477 35.88 -14.57 -20.09
CA GLY A 477 36.85 -13.80 -20.87
C GLY A 477 37.10 -12.37 -20.42
N ASN A 478 36.34 -11.81 -19.46
CA ASN A 478 36.30 -10.35 -19.23
C ASN A 478 36.53 -9.92 -17.77
N LEU A 479 37.33 -10.68 -17.01
CA LEU A 479 37.61 -10.43 -15.58
C LEU A 479 39.07 -10.10 -15.28
N SER A 480 39.80 -9.46 -16.20
CA SER A 480 41.16 -9.01 -15.89
C SER A 480 41.62 -7.77 -16.66
N SER A 481 40.94 -6.62 -16.48
CA SER A 481 41.56 -5.29 -16.70
C SER A 481 40.58 -4.14 -16.47
N GLU A 482 40.42 -3.72 -15.20
CA GLU A 482 39.98 -2.35 -14.90
C GLU A 482 40.91 -1.74 -13.85
N GLU A 483 41.97 -1.06 -14.30
CA GLU A 483 42.52 0.12 -13.63
C GLU A 483 43.24 1.01 -14.66
N LYS A 484 42.61 2.13 -15.01
CA LYS A 484 43.13 3.52 -15.08
C LYS A 484 42.52 4.33 -16.23
N ASP A 485 41.91 5.44 -15.84
CA ASP A 485 41.66 6.60 -16.69
C ASP A 485 43.00 7.17 -17.20
N GLU A 486 43.05 7.57 -18.47
CA GLU A 486 43.70 8.81 -18.92
C GLU A 486 43.12 9.21 -20.30
N ASP A 487 42.81 10.50 -20.43
CA ASP A 487 42.35 11.18 -21.64
C ASP A 487 43.50 11.27 -22.67
N GLU A 488 43.25 11.02 -23.95
CA GLU A 488 43.94 11.67 -25.08
C GLU A 488 43.11 11.54 -26.38
N ASP A 489 43.13 12.62 -27.16
CA ASP A 489 42.51 12.78 -28.49
C ASP A 489 43.34 12.08 -29.60
N ASP A 490 42.71 11.97 -30.78
CA ASP A 490 43.23 11.69 -32.14
C ASP A 490 43.39 10.23 -32.64
N ASP A 491 42.64 10.01 -33.72
CA ASP A 491 42.87 9.22 -34.95
C ASP A 491 43.24 7.72 -34.92
N ASP A 492 42.39 6.97 -35.63
CA ASP A 492 42.70 6.10 -36.78
C ASP A 492 41.93 4.77 -36.84
N ASP A 493 41.48 4.53 -38.07
CA ASP A 493 41.03 3.30 -38.68
C ASP A 493 41.70 2.03 -38.12
N ASP A 494 40.88 1.05 -37.74
CA ASP A 494 41.04 -0.37 -38.10
C ASP A 494 40.02 -1.21 -37.32
N ASP A 495 38.94 -1.64 -38.00
CA ASP A 495 38.25 -2.91 -37.71
C ASP A 495 37.17 -3.20 -38.77
N GLN A 496 37.55 -3.01 -40.04
CA GLN A 496 36.69 -3.23 -41.20
C GLN A 496 37.31 -4.27 -42.14
N GLU A 497 37.87 -5.34 -41.60
CA GLU A 497 38.56 -6.36 -42.41
C GLU A 497 38.34 -7.83 -41.97
N ILE A 498 37.23 -8.17 -41.29
CA ILE A 498 36.92 -9.58 -40.96
C ILE A 498 35.53 -10.06 -41.43
N SER A 499 34.62 -9.19 -41.91
CA SER A 499 33.30 -9.62 -42.44
C SER A 499 33.27 -9.96 -43.93
N ASP A 500 34.26 -9.54 -44.71
CA ASP A 500 34.16 -9.54 -46.18
C ASP A 500 34.73 -10.80 -46.86
N LEU A 501 35.19 -11.78 -46.06
CA LEU A 501 35.80 -13.02 -46.55
C LEU A 501 34.89 -14.26 -46.42
N GLU A 502 33.85 -14.24 -45.58
CA GLU A 502 32.91 -15.37 -45.47
C GLU A 502 31.68 -15.22 -46.40
N GLU A 503 31.23 -14.01 -46.72
CA GLU A 503 30.08 -13.79 -47.62
C GLU A 503 30.35 -14.09 -49.10
N LYS A 504 31.63 -14.19 -49.52
CA LYS A 504 32.00 -14.50 -50.91
C LYS A 504 31.97 -15.99 -51.24
N ASN A 505 32.07 -16.88 -50.26
CA ASN A 505 32.13 -18.32 -50.51
C ASN A 505 30.75 -18.99 -50.63
N GLU A 506 29.68 -18.39 -50.08
CA GLU A 506 28.32 -18.94 -50.21
C GLU A 506 27.61 -18.50 -51.50
N GLN A 507 27.95 -17.32 -52.05
CA GLN A 507 27.29 -16.80 -53.25
C GLN A 507 27.69 -17.51 -54.55
N ASP A 508 28.86 -18.14 -54.59
CA ASP A 508 29.34 -18.90 -55.75
C ASP A 508 28.85 -20.36 -55.77
N ALA A 509 28.57 -20.96 -54.59
CA ALA A 509 27.95 -22.29 -54.49
C ALA A 509 26.45 -22.28 -54.91
N VAL A 510 25.75 -21.17 -54.66
CA VAL A 510 24.31 -21.02 -54.99
C VAL A 510 24.08 -20.67 -56.48
N LYS A 511 25.08 -20.13 -57.18
CA LYS A 511 24.98 -19.81 -58.62
C LYS A 511 25.19 -21.03 -59.53
N GLN A 512 25.91 -22.06 -59.07
CA GLN A 512 26.15 -23.28 -59.86
C GLN A 512 25.00 -24.31 -59.81
N SER A 513 24.12 -24.25 -58.80
CA SER A 513 22.97 -25.16 -58.68
C SER A 513 21.69 -24.69 -59.41
N LYS A 514 21.69 -23.48 -59.97
CA LYS A 514 20.49 -22.87 -60.61
C LYS A 514 20.41 -23.00 -62.14
N ARG A 515 21.19 -23.89 -62.77
CA ARG A 515 21.15 -24.12 -64.23
C ARG A 515 20.67 -25.50 -64.70
N ALA A 516 20.16 -26.34 -63.81
CA ALA A 516 19.49 -27.58 -64.20
C ALA A 516 18.21 -27.81 -63.39
N ALA A 517 17.13 -28.19 -64.09
CA ALA A 517 15.79 -28.51 -63.59
C ALA A 517 14.83 -27.33 -63.35
N MET A 518 14.37 -26.70 -64.43
CA MET A 518 13.01 -26.13 -64.46
C MET A 518 11.99 -27.27 -64.47
N ASN A 519 11.48 -27.63 -63.29
CA ASN A 519 10.20 -28.30 -63.12
C ASN A 519 9.57 -27.74 -61.83
N VAL A 520 8.44 -27.04 -61.97
CA VAL A 520 7.71 -26.44 -60.85
C VAL A 520 7.11 -27.56 -59.99
N ARG A 521 7.68 -27.79 -58.80
CA ARG A 521 7.00 -28.55 -57.74
C ARG A 521 6.16 -27.59 -56.93
N ALA A 522 4.92 -27.98 -56.62
CA ALA A 522 4.06 -27.22 -55.71
C ALA A 522 4.78 -27.01 -54.38
N GLY A 523 4.88 -25.74 -53.96
CA GLY A 523 5.65 -25.33 -52.79
C GLY A 523 5.11 -25.96 -51.50
N LYS A 524 5.98 -26.61 -50.73
CA LYS A 524 5.72 -26.86 -49.31
C LYS A 524 5.89 -25.54 -48.58
N ILE A 525 4.90 -25.18 -47.75
CA ILE A 525 4.98 -24.04 -46.85
C ILE A 525 6.16 -24.30 -45.90
N MET A 526 7.24 -23.52 -46.03
CA MET A 526 8.34 -23.56 -45.08
C MET A 526 7.83 -22.94 -43.77
N LYS A 527 7.82 -23.75 -42.71
CA LYS A 527 7.63 -23.24 -41.35
C LYS A 527 8.98 -22.62 -40.96
N GLU A 528 9.01 -21.31 -40.75
CA GLU A 528 10.22 -20.61 -40.30
C GLU A 528 10.69 -21.20 -38.98
N ASP A 529 12.00 -21.43 -38.85
CA ASP A 529 12.58 -21.90 -37.60
C ASP A 529 12.45 -20.82 -36.53
N PRO A 530 11.85 -21.13 -35.36
CA PRO A 530 11.57 -20.15 -34.32
C PRO A 530 12.84 -19.50 -33.75
N ALA A 531 13.98 -20.19 -33.82
CA ALA A 531 15.28 -19.67 -33.37
C ALA A 531 15.80 -18.54 -34.28
N PHE A 532 15.62 -18.66 -35.60
CA PHE A 532 16.08 -17.65 -36.56
C PHE A 532 15.28 -16.36 -36.40
N LYS A 533 13.96 -16.47 -36.24
CA LYS A 533 13.09 -15.33 -35.99
C LYS A 533 13.42 -14.60 -34.68
N LYS A 534 13.66 -15.34 -33.59
CA LYS A 534 14.11 -14.75 -32.32
C LYS A 534 15.44 -14.00 -32.48
N HIS A 535 16.34 -14.52 -33.31
CA HIS A 535 17.62 -13.88 -33.59
C HIS A 535 17.44 -12.57 -34.37
N GLU A 536 16.61 -12.56 -35.41
CA GLU A 536 16.26 -11.37 -36.18
C GLU A 536 15.61 -10.30 -35.30
N GLU A 537 14.64 -10.67 -34.47
CA GLU A 537 13.98 -9.78 -33.50
C GLU A 537 14.98 -9.18 -32.49
N TYR A 538 15.95 -9.97 -32.02
CA TYR A 538 17.01 -9.50 -31.13
C TYR A 538 17.94 -8.48 -31.82
N GLN A 539 18.31 -8.73 -33.08
CA GLN A 539 19.10 -7.79 -33.86
C GLN A 539 18.35 -6.46 -34.08
N GLU A 540 17.06 -6.53 -34.43
CA GLU A 540 16.21 -5.34 -34.55
C GLU A 540 16.12 -4.54 -33.25
N LEU A 541 15.96 -5.22 -32.10
CA LEU A 541 15.92 -4.58 -30.78
C LEU A 541 17.25 -3.87 -30.46
N LYS A 542 18.38 -4.51 -30.76
CA LYS A 542 19.71 -3.94 -30.54
C LYS A 542 19.97 -2.74 -31.46
N LEU A 543 19.45 -2.77 -32.69
CA LEU A 543 19.51 -1.65 -33.63
C LEU A 543 18.64 -0.48 -33.14
N ARG A 544 17.43 -0.76 -32.63
CA ARG A 544 16.57 0.25 -31.99
C ARG A 544 17.23 0.87 -30.76
N GLU A 545 17.93 0.10 -29.93
CA GLU A 545 18.68 0.64 -28.79
C GLU A 545 19.78 1.62 -29.24
N LYS A 546 20.50 1.32 -30.33
CA LYS A 546 21.52 2.21 -30.89
C LYS A 546 20.95 3.51 -31.47
N LEU A 547 19.71 3.50 -31.96
CA LEU A 547 19.00 4.68 -32.49
C LEU A 547 18.52 5.65 -31.39
N ILE A 548 18.60 5.26 -30.11
CA ILE A 548 18.23 6.13 -29.00
C ILE A 548 19.24 7.28 -28.87
N HIS A 549 18.74 8.51 -28.89
CA HIS A 549 19.56 9.71 -28.74
C HIS A 549 20.45 9.65 -27.48
N LYS A 550 21.74 10.03 -27.60
CA LYS A 550 22.77 9.89 -26.55
C LYS A 550 22.33 10.38 -25.15
N LYS A 551 21.54 11.47 -25.09
CA LYS A 551 20.99 12.05 -23.84
C LYS A 551 20.08 11.08 -23.05
N HIS A 552 19.36 10.17 -23.72
CA HIS A 552 18.39 9.27 -23.11
C HIS A 552 18.91 7.84 -22.91
N ARG A 553 20.10 7.52 -23.41
CA ARG A 553 20.68 6.17 -23.38
C ARG A 553 20.84 5.63 -21.96
N LYS A 554 21.34 6.44 -21.01
CA LYS A 554 21.48 6.04 -19.59
C LYS A 554 20.13 5.77 -18.92
N LEU A 555 19.10 6.56 -19.24
CA LEU A 555 17.74 6.35 -18.73
C LEU A 555 17.16 5.05 -19.28
N TYR A 556 17.29 4.83 -20.59
CA TYR A 556 16.85 3.58 -21.24
C TYR A 556 17.53 2.35 -20.65
N GLN A 557 18.85 2.37 -20.49
CA GLN A 557 19.60 1.29 -19.84
C GLN A 557 19.13 1.03 -18.41
N SER A 558 18.87 2.08 -17.62
CA SER A 558 18.31 1.93 -16.27
C SER A 558 16.90 1.33 -16.29
N MET A 559 16.06 1.69 -17.27
CA MET A 559 14.72 1.11 -17.42
C MET A 559 14.79 -0.36 -17.83
N MET A 560 15.65 -0.71 -18.80
CA MET A 560 15.86 -2.08 -19.25
C MET A 560 16.43 -2.96 -18.15
N LYS A 561 17.37 -2.44 -17.35
CA LYS A 561 17.88 -3.13 -16.16
C LYS A 561 16.75 -3.40 -15.16
N GLY A 562 15.95 -2.38 -14.84
CA GLY A 562 14.80 -2.55 -13.95
C GLY A 562 13.78 -3.57 -14.46
N ARG A 563 13.55 -3.62 -15.78
CA ARG A 563 12.70 -4.64 -16.44
C ARG A 563 13.30 -6.04 -16.33
N MET A 564 14.59 -6.18 -16.59
CA MET A 564 15.30 -7.46 -16.45
C MET A 564 15.26 -7.99 -15.02
N ASP A 565 15.48 -7.12 -14.02
CA ASP A 565 15.42 -7.52 -12.62
C ASP A 565 14.01 -8.02 -12.24
N ARG A 566 12.94 -7.38 -12.71
CA ARG A 566 11.55 -7.85 -12.52
C ARG A 566 11.28 -9.18 -13.21
N LEU A 567 11.80 -9.40 -14.42
CA LEU A 567 11.67 -10.68 -15.12
C LEU A 567 12.40 -11.80 -14.39
N LYS A 568 13.59 -11.53 -13.83
CA LYS A 568 14.30 -12.48 -12.96
C LYS A 568 13.48 -12.82 -11.72
N ASP A 569 12.89 -11.80 -11.08
CA ASP A 569 12.01 -12.01 -9.92
C ASP A 569 10.78 -12.85 -10.30
N LYS A 570 10.14 -12.58 -11.46
CA LYS A 570 9.04 -13.39 -12.00
C LYS A 570 9.45 -14.86 -12.18
N LYS A 571 10.58 -15.12 -12.84
CA LYS A 571 11.12 -16.48 -13.04
C LYS A 571 11.41 -17.17 -11.71
N LEU A 572 11.96 -16.45 -10.74
CA LEU A 572 12.24 -16.98 -9.40
C LEU A 572 10.95 -17.35 -8.65
N LEU A 573 9.88 -16.56 -8.80
CA LEU A 573 8.58 -16.86 -8.21
C LEU A 573 7.93 -18.09 -8.86
N ILE A 574 8.01 -18.24 -10.18
CA ILE A 574 7.56 -19.45 -10.90
C ILE A 574 8.28 -20.68 -10.35
N LYS A 575 9.62 -20.65 -10.29
CA LYS A 575 10.41 -21.77 -9.73
C LYS A 575 10.01 -22.12 -8.29
N LYS A 576 9.83 -21.11 -7.44
CA LYS A 576 9.37 -21.32 -6.05
C LYS A 576 7.98 -21.94 -5.99
N ARG A 577 7.08 -21.59 -6.92
CA ARG A 577 5.75 -22.17 -7.00
C ARG A 577 5.81 -23.63 -7.44
N ASN A 578 6.58 -23.96 -8.48
CA ASN A 578 6.74 -25.33 -8.96
C ASN A 578 7.26 -26.25 -7.84
N ILE A 579 8.26 -25.79 -7.08
CA ILE A 579 8.77 -26.51 -5.89
C ILE A 579 7.67 -26.69 -4.83
N ALA A 580 6.86 -25.67 -4.58
CA ALA A 580 5.78 -25.75 -3.59
C ALA A 580 4.66 -26.71 -4.02
N ASP A 581 4.34 -26.74 -5.31
CA ASP A 581 3.32 -27.63 -5.86
C ASP A 581 3.82 -29.09 -5.91
N GLN A 582 5.10 -29.32 -6.23
CA GLN A 582 5.76 -30.63 -6.07
C GLN A 582 5.68 -31.11 -4.61
N ASN A 583 6.08 -30.27 -3.64
CA ASN A 583 5.99 -30.62 -2.22
C ASN A 583 4.55 -30.95 -1.78
N LYS A 584 3.54 -30.26 -2.32
CA LYS A 584 2.12 -30.57 -2.05
C LYS A 584 1.70 -31.90 -2.65
N MET A 585 2.16 -32.24 -3.86
CA MET A 585 1.91 -33.54 -4.47
C MET A 585 2.55 -34.65 -3.64
N ASP A 586 3.78 -34.47 -3.20
CA ASP A 586 4.50 -35.42 -2.36
C ASP A 586 3.85 -35.62 -0.98
N LEU A 587 3.26 -34.55 -0.41
CA LEU A 587 2.49 -34.65 0.83
C LEU A 587 1.18 -35.42 0.64
N ARG A 588 0.52 -35.28 -0.53
CA ARG A 588 -0.73 -36.01 -0.85
C ARG A 588 -0.51 -37.48 -1.17
N THR A 589 0.65 -37.85 -1.70
CA THR A 589 0.98 -39.25 -2.00
C THR A 589 1.43 -40.02 -0.76
N ASN A 590 1.89 -39.33 0.27
CA ASN A 590 2.34 -39.91 1.54
C ASN A 590 1.28 -39.96 2.66
N THR A 591 0.09 -39.36 2.44
CA THR A 591 -1.10 -39.46 3.31
C THR A 591 -2.15 -40.36 2.69
#